data_AF-A0AAW2L6H0-F1
#
_entry.id   AF-A0AAW2L6H0-F1
#
_cell.length_a   1.000
_cell.length_b   1.000
_cell.length_c   1.000
_cell.angle_alpha   90.00
_cell.angle_beta   90.00
_cell.angle_gamma   90.00
#
_symmetry.space_group_name_H-M   'P 1'
#
loop_
_entity.id
_entity.type
_entity.pdbx_description
1 polymer ?
#
loop_
_entity_poly.entity_id
_entity_poly.type
_entity_poly.pdbx_seq_one_letter_code
_entity_poly.pdbx_strand_id
1 'polypeptide(L)'
;MGAKAGSVLGNLLGSAAISVTGQRPDSPLSTKALTTTILNHVRLGRLAKAVSILFSSAVPFPFSVYAHLFRICASNKAIVEARKLESHLVTFAPNPPVFLLNRAIESYGKCNCLEDARELFDEMPTRDGGSWNAMITAYSRNGRAEDALGLFSKMNAEGVFASEVTFASVLGSCGDVLELWLSRQVHGLVLKYGFVEMLSWRARLWMCMGSVG
;
A
#
# COMPACT_ATOMS: atom_id res chain seq x y z
N MET A 1 -10.91 -8.02 25.91
CA MET A 1 -11.61 -9.05 25.11
C MET A 1 -11.75 -8.50 23.69
N GLY A 2 -10.75 -8.78 22.85
CA GLY A 2 -10.65 -8.20 21.50
C GLY A 2 -11.33 -9.09 20.48
N ALA A 3 -12.25 -8.51 19.70
CA ALA A 3 -12.82 -9.15 18.54
C ALA A 3 -11.73 -9.24 17.46
N LYS A 4 -11.32 -10.47 17.13
CA LYS A 4 -10.47 -10.77 15.97
C LYS A 4 -11.31 -10.53 14.71
N ALA A 5 -10.94 -9.54 13.91
CA ALA A 5 -11.42 -9.46 12.53
C ALA A 5 -10.75 -10.61 11.77
N GLY A 6 -11.53 -11.62 11.41
CA GLY A 6 -11.04 -12.79 10.70
C GLY A 6 -10.64 -12.44 9.26
N SER A 7 -9.47 -12.94 8.87
CA SER A 7 -8.94 -13.07 7.51
C SER A 7 -10.05 -13.27 6.48
N VAL A 8 -10.18 -12.29 5.57
CA VAL A 8 -11.15 -12.33 4.45
C VAL A 8 -10.55 -13.10 3.27
N LEU A 9 -9.24 -13.05 3.07
CA LEU A 9 -8.57 -13.68 1.93
C LEU A 9 -8.28 -15.18 2.13
N GLY A 10 -8.07 -15.63 3.38
CA GLY A 10 -7.86 -17.06 3.69
C GLY A 10 -9.13 -17.93 3.61
N ASN A 11 -10.32 -17.35 3.83
CA ASN A 11 -11.58 -18.09 3.87
C ASN A 11 -12.30 -18.20 2.51
N LEU A 12 -11.86 -17.47 1.49
CA LEU A 12 -12.49 -17.49 0.15
C LEU A 12 -11.81 -18.44 -0.85
N LEU A 13 -10.63 -18.98 -0.52
CA LEU A 13 -9.90 -19.90 -1.39
C LEU A 13 -10.31 -21.38 -1.25
N GLY A 14 -11.19 -21.72 -0.29
CA GLY A 14 -11.50 -23.12 0.04
C GLY A 14 -12.91 -23.64 -0.28
N SER A 15 -13.91 -22.78 -0.49
CA SER A 15 -15.29 -23.27 -0.69
C SER A 15 -16.22 -22.23 -1.32
N ALA A 16 -16.35 -22.26 -2.65
CA ALA A 16 -17.62 -21.97 -3.35
C ALA A 16 -17.43 -22.13 -4.87
N ALA A 17 -17.49 -23.37 -5.33
CA ALA A 17 -18.09 -23.62 -6.63
C ALA A 17 -19.61 -23.41 -6.46
N ILE A 18 -20.07 -22.16 -6.58
CA ILE A 18 -21.50 -21.86 -6.76
C ILE A 18 -21.64 -21.31 -8.17
N SER A 19 -22.24 -22.14 -9.02
CA SER A 19 -22.70 -21.78 -10.36
C SER A 19 -23.76 -20.69 -10.26
N VAL A 20 -23.38 -19.44 -10.51
CA VAL A 20 -24.33 -18.37 -10.83
C VAL A 20 -24.54 -18.38 -12.35
N THR A 21 -25.48 -19.21 -12.79
CA THR A 21 -26.19 -18.97 -14.05
C THR A 21 -27.14 -17.80 -13.83
N GLY A 22 -26.81 -16.63 -14.37
CA GLY A 22 -27.65 -15.43 -14.25
C GLY A 22 -27.10 -14.24 -15.01
N GLN A 23 -27.47 -14.14 -16.29
CA GLN A 23 -27.59 -12.94 -17.13
C GLN A 23 -26.41 -11.92 -17.18
N ARG A 24 -25.94 -11.65 -18.41
CA ARG A 24 -25.17 -10.44 -18.77
C ARG A 24 -25.89 -9.18 -18.25
N PRO A 25 -25.22 -8.26 -17.53
CA PRO A 25 -25.78 -6.94 -17.30
C PRO A 25 -25.50 -6.07 -18.52
N ASP A 26 -26.40 -6.10 -19.49
CA ASP A 26 -26.51 -5.08 -20.51
C ASP A 26 -27.01 -3.77 -19.87
N SER A 27 -26.09 -2.91 -19.39
CA SER A 27 -26.07 -1.47 -19.70
C SER A 27 -24.85 -0.74 -19.10
N PRO A 28 -24.04 -0.03 -19.90
CA PRO A 28 -22.97 0.88 -19.44
C PRO A 28 -23.45 2.13 -18.68
N LEU A 29 -24.77 2.30 -18.49
CA LEU A 29 -25.38 3.54 -18.01
C LEU A 29 -25.51 3.61 -16.48
N SER A 30 -25.51 2.48 -15.76
CA SER A 30 -25.59 2.47 -14.28
C SER A 30 -24.24 2.74 -13.59
N THR A 31 -23.17 2.04 -13.99
CA THR A 31 -21.83 2.22 -13.40
C THR A 31 -21.25 3.61 -13.69
N LYS A 32 -21.49 4.16 -14.88
CA LYS A 32 -21.02 5.49 -15.26
C LYS A 32 -21.72 6.60 -14.45
N ALA A 33 -23.03 6.47 -14.22
CA ALA A 33 -23.79 7.39 -13.38
C ALA A 33 -23.33 7.32 -11.91
N LEU A 34 -23.14 6.12 -11.37
CA LEU A 34 -22.61 5.91 -10.02
C LEU A 34 -21.18 6.46 -9.88
N THR A 35 -20.31 6.20 -10.86
CA THR A 35 -18.94 6.74 -10.87
C THR A 35 -18.96 8.27 -10.86
N THR A 36 -19.79 8.89 -11.69
CA THR A 36 -19.96 10.36 -11.71
C THR A 36 -20.42 10.87 -10.35
N THR A 37 -21.38 10.19 -9.72
CA THR A 37 -21.92 10.56 -8.41
C THR A 37 -20.86 10.46 -7.31
N ILE A 38 -20.09 9.36 -7.28
CA ILE A 38 -18.99 9.14 -6.34
C ILE A 38 -17.94 10.26 -6.51
N LEU A 39 -17.50 10.54 -7.73
CA LEU A 39 -16.50 11.56 -8.01
C LEU A 39 -17.01 12.98 -7.66
N ASN A 40 -18.30 13.25 -7.81
CA ASN A 40 -18.89 14.51 -7.36
C ASN A 40 -18.86 14.65 -5.83
N HIS A 41 -19.18 13.60 -5.08
CA HIS A 41 -19.05 13.60 -3.63
C HIS A 41 -17.60 13.80 -3.18
N VAL A 42 -16.65 13.18 -3.88
CA VAL A 42 -15.21 13.37 -3.64
C VAL A 42 -14.81 14.84 -3.83
N ARG A 43 -15.22 15.49 -4.92
CA ARG A 43 -14.94 16.91 -5.18
C ARG A 43 -15.50 17.83 -4.10
N LEU A 44 -16.63 17.46 -3.51
CA LEU A 44 -17.27 18.19 -2.40
C LEU A 44 -16.66 17.87 -1.02
N GLY A 45 -15.57 17.09 -0.95
CA GLY A 45 -14.92 16.68 0.30
C GLY A 45 -15.70 15.64 1.11
N ARG A 46 -16.77 15.06 0.55
CA ARG A 46 -17.66 14.09 1.24
C ARG A 46 -17.18 12.65 1.02
N LEU A 47 -15.95 12.35 1.43
CA LEU A 47 -15.30 11.04 1.21
C LEU A 47 -16.13 9.88 1.77
N ALA A 48 -16.56 9.95 3.03
CA ALA A 48 -17.32 8.90 3.69
C ALA A 48 -18.59 8.53 2.91
N LYS A 49 -19.30 9.54 2.36
CA LYS A 49 -20.50 9.31 1.54
C LYS A 49 -20.15 8.69 0.19
N ALA A 50 -19.09 9.17 -0.47
CA ALA A 50 -18.62 8.61 -1.74
C ALA A 50 -18.28 7.12 -1.60
N VAL A 51 -17.53 6.76 -0.56
CA VAL A 51 -17.14 5.37 -0.29
C VAL A 51 -18.33 4.53 0.16
N SER A 52 -19.27 5.09 0.93
CA SER A 52 -20.50 4.38 1.28
C SER A 52 -21.34 4.03 0.05
N ILE A 53 -21.44 4.94 -0.94
CA ILE A 53 -22.17 4.66 -2.19
C ILE A 53 -21.47 3.55 -2.98
N LEU A 54 -20.14 3.61 -3.08
CA LEU A 54 -19.35 2.56 -3.73
C LEU A 54 -19.55 1.22 -3.04
N PHE A 55 -19.36 1.16 -1.72
CA PHE A 55 -19.42 -0.06 -0.92
C PHE A 55 -20.81 -0.74 -0.95
N SER A 56 -21.88 0.05 -0.98
CA SER A 56 -23.25 -0.47 -1.08
C SER A 56 -23.65 -0.88 -2.50
N SER A 57 -22.80 -0.66 -3.51
CA SER A 57 -23.10 -1.04 -4.88
C SER A 57 -22.84 -2.54 -5.09
N ALA A 58 -23.66 -3.19 -5.90
CA ALA A 58 -23.47 -4.58 -6.30
C ALA A 58 -22.77 -4.71 -7.67
N VAL A 59 -21.91 -3.74 -8.03
CA VAL A 59 -21.26 -3.69 -9.36
C VAL A 59 -19.77 -3.34 -9.25
N PRO A 60 -18.92 -3.88 -10.15
CA PRO A 60 -17.53 -3.46 -10.21
C PRO A 60 -17.38 -2.03 -10.74
N PHE A 61 -16.41 -1.30 -10.22
CA PHE A 61 -15.99 0.00 -10.73
C PHE A 61 -14.65 -0.07 -11.46
N PRO A 62 -14.35 0.91 -12.33
CA PRO A 62 -13.02 1.04 -12.90
C PRO A 62 -11.94 1.16 -11.81
N PHE A 63 -10.80 0.48 -11.98
CA PHE A 63 -9.69 0.50 -11.01
C PHE A 63 -9.15 1.91 -10.72
N SER A 64 -9.29 2.84 -11.66
CA SER A 64 -8.95 4.26 -11.45
C SER A 64 -9.76 4.93 -10.34
N VAL A 65 -11.01 4.50 -10.13
CA VAL A 65 -11.87 5.02 -9.04
C VAL A 65 -11.31 4.57 -7.69
N TYR A 66 -10.98 3.29 -7.53
CA TYR A 66 -10.36 2.77 -6.32
C TYR A 66 -9.01 3.42 -6.04
N ALA A 67 -8.14 3.51 -7.05
CA ALA A 67 -6.83 4.15 -6.91
C ALA A 67 -6.96 5.61 -6.44
N HIS A 68 -7.92 6.35 -7.01
CA HIS A 68 -8.19 7.73 -6.62
C HIS A 68 -8.70 7.82 -5.17
N LEU A 69 -9.61 6.93 -4.78
CA LEU A 69 -10.19 6.92 -3.44
C LEU A 69 -9.18 6.47 -2.37
N PHE A 70 -8.35 5.45 -2.62
CA PHE A 70 -7.25 5.08 -1.72
C PHE A 70 -6.29 6.24 -1.49
N ARG A 71 -5.90 6.97 -2.55
CA ARG A 71 -5.06 8.15 -2.42
C ARG A 71 -5.68 9.20 -1.48
N ILE A 72 -6.99 9.44 -1.59
CA ILE A 72 -7.69 10.39 -0.73
C ILE A 72 -7.83 9.87 0.70
N CYS A 73 -8.12 8.59 0.88
CA CYS A 73 -8.14 7.96 2.20
C CYS A 73 -6.78 8.12 2.90
N ALA A 74 -5.70 7.89 2.16
CA ALA A 74 -4.34 8.06 2.65
C ALA A 74 -4.03 9.51 3.07
N SER A 75 -4.50 10.51 2.31
CA SER A 75 -4.33 11.93 2.68
C SER A 75 -5.17 12.35 3.88
N ASN A 76 -6.36 11.78 4.04
CA ASN A 76 -7.29 12.13 5.12
C ASN A 76 -7.18 11.21 6.35
N LYS A 77 -6.26 10.24 6.34
CA LYS A 77 -6.15 9.17 7.35
C LYS A 77 -7.48 8.43 7.59
N ALA A 78 -8.24 8.21 6.51
CA ALA A 78 -9.59 7.66 6.54
C ALA A 78 -9.57 6.12 6.45
N ILE A 79 -9.23 5.46 7.56
CA ILE A 79 -9.02 4.00 7.59
C ILE A 79 -10.29 3.19 7.33
N VAL A 80 -11.44 3.63 7.86
CA VAL A 80 -12.72 2.92 7.69
C VAL A 80 -13.11 2.87 6.23
N GLU A 81 -12.89 3.97 5.51
CA GLU A 81 -13.11 4.08 4.08
C GLU A 81 -12.14 3.22 3.28
N ALA A 82 -10.84 3.22 3.63
CA ALA A 82 -9.86 2.37 2.97
C ALA A 82 -10.24 0.88 3.05
N ARG A 83 -10.65 0.39 4.23
CA ARG A 83 -11.09 -1.01 4.42
C ARG A 83 -12.33 -1.36 3.60
N LYS A 84 -13.30 -0.43 3.51
CA LYS A 84 -14.48 -0.61 2.65
C LYS A 84 -14.11 -0.70 1.17
N LEU A 85 -13.16 0.12 0.72
CA LEU A 85 -12.69 0.09 -0.66
C LEU A 85 -11.99 -1.23 -0.99
N GLU A 86 -11.11 -1.70 -0.10
CA GLU A 86 -10.44 -2.99 -0.27
C GLU A 86 -11.45 -4.13 -0.30
N SER A 87 -12.35 -4.21 0.68
CA SER A 87 -13.38 -5.25 0.77
C SER A 87 -14.23 -5.32 -0.50
N HIS A 88 -14.69 -4.18 -1.01
CA HIS A 88 -15.44 -4.14 -2.26
C HIS A 88 -14.56 -4.54 -3.47
N LEU A 89 -13.30 -4.08 -3.52
CA LEU A 89 -12.36 -4.45 -4.60
C LEU A 89 -12.15 -5.97 -4.66
N VAL A 90 -11.82 -6.62 -3.54
CA VAL A 90 -11.52 -8.06 -3.52
C VAL A 90 -12.77 -8.92 -3.77
N THR A 91 -13.96 -8.41 -3.42
CA THR A 91 -15.23 -9.08 -3.71
C THR A 91 -15.50 -9.17 -5.21
N PHE A 92 -15.18 -8.13 -5.98
CA PHE A 92 -15.47 -8.07 -7.42
C PHE A 92 -14.27 -8.41 -8.32
N ALA A 93 -13.04 -8.38 -7.78
CA ALA A 93 -11.82 -8.71 -8.49
C ALA A 93 -11.02 -9.73 -7.66
N PRO A 94 -11.12 -11.04 -7.95
CA PRO A 94 -10.40 -12.07 -7.18
C PRO A 94 -8.87 -11.95 -7.32
N ASN A 95 -8.39 -11.32 -8.40
CA ASN A 95 -6.98 -11.00 -8.60
C ASN A 95 -6.83 -9.51 -8.93
N PRO A 96 -6.89 -8.62 -7.92
CA PRO A 96 -6.69 -7.19 -8.15
C PRO A 96 -5.28 -6.93 -8.70
N PRO A 97 -5.11 -5.92 -9.55
CA PRO A 97 -3.79 -5.60 -10.08
C PRO A 97 -2.85 -5.13 -8.96
N VAL A 98 -1.60 -5.59 -8.99
CA VAL A 98 -0.56 -5.35 -7.96
C VAL A 98 -0.45 -3.87 -7.58
N PHE A 99 -0.48 -2.96 -8.55
CA PHE A 99 -0.37 -1.52 -8.28
C PHE A 99 -1.50 -0.99 -7.38
N LEU A 100 -2.70 -1.58 -7.43
CA LEU A 100 -3.84 -1.15 -6.65
C LEU A 100 -3.74 -1.66 -5.21
N LEU A 101 -3.22 -2.88 -5.02
CA LEU A 101 -2.87 -3.42 -3.71
C LEU A 101 -1.75 -2.60 -3.05
N ASN A 102 -0.74 -2.20 -3.82
CA ASN A 102 0.31 -1.28 -3.35
C ASN A 102 -0.29 0.05 -2.85
N ARG A 103 -1.32 0.59 -3.54
CA ARG A 103 -2.02 1.81 -3.10
C ARG A 103 -2.84 1.61 -1.82
N ALA A 104 -3.43 0.44 -1.63
CA ALA A 104 -4.10 0.09 -0.38
C ALA A 104 -3.08 0.01 0.78
N ILE A 105 -1.96 -0.68 0.60
CA ILE A 105 -0.85 -0.76 1.57
C ILE A 105 -0.35 0.64 1.94
N GLU A 106 -0.10 1.51 0.94
CA GLU A 106 0.29 2.91 1.20
C GLU A 106 -0.76 3.69 2.01
N SER A 107 -2.05 3.44 1.73
CA SER A 107 -3.15 4.06 2.47
C SER A 107 -3.17 3.60 3.93
N TYR A 108 -3.01 2.31 4.18
CA TYR A 108 -2.92 1.74 5.52
C TYR A 108 -1.70 2.24 6.29
N GLY A 109 -0.53 2.28 5.65
CA GLY A 109 0.67 2.86 6.24
C GLY A 109 0.48 4.32 6.65
N LYS A 110 -0.19 5.14 5.82
CA LYS A 110 -0.50 6.55 6.18
C LYS A 110 -1.56 6.70 7.27
N CYS A 111 -2.39 5.69 7.47
CA CYS A 111 -3.36 5.62 8.58
C CYS A 111 -2.75 5.03 9.86
N ASN A 112 -1.46 4.68 9.86
CA ASN A 112 -0.79 3.95 10.97
C ASN A 112 -1.48 2.60 11.29
N CYS A 113 -2.04 1.92 10.29
CA CYS A 113 -2.63 0.59 10.42
C CYS A 113 -1.69 -0.42 9.77
N LEU A 114 -0.57 -0.70 10.44
CA LEU A 114 0.51 -1.52 9.88
C LEU A 114 0.14 -3.00 9.81
N GLU A 115 -0.77 -3.45 10.68
CA GLU A 115 -1.27 -4.82 10.70
C GLU A 115 -2.02 -5.12 9.39
N ASP A 116 -3.00 -4.28 9.01
CA ASP A 116 -3.73 -4.41 7.74
C ASP A 116 -2.78 -4.31 6.53
N ALA A 117 -1.82 -3.39 6.59
CA ALA A 117 -0.82 -3.23 5.52
C ALA A 117 0.04 -4.50 5.35
N ARG A 118 0.43 -5.12 6.47
CA ARG A 118 1.27 -6.32 6.48
C ARG A 118 0.49 -7.56 6.05
N GLU A 119 -0.73 -7.72 6.55
CA GLU A 119 -1.63 -8.81 6.15
C GLU A 119 -1.86 -8.77 4.64
N LEU A 120 -2.26 -7.62 4.10
CA LEU A 120 -2.46 -7.46 2.67
C LEU A 120 -1.17 -7.74 1.89
N PHE A 121 -0.02 -7.22 2.34
CA PHE A 121 1.27 -7.52 1.72
C PHE A 121 1.55 -9.02 1.71
N ASP A 122 1.23 -9.78 2.76
CA ASP A 122 1.46 -11.22 2.88
C ASP A 122 0.49 -12.08 2.06
N GLU A 123 -0.71 -11.59 1.82
CA GLU A 123 -1.71 -12.28 1.01
C GLU A 123 -1.55 -12.03 -0.50
N MET A 124 -0.70 -11.06 -0.91
CA MET A 124 -0.41 -10.82 -2.32
C MET A 124 0.19 -12.05 -3.01
N PRO A 125 -0.43 -12.56 -4.10
CA PRO A 125 0.08 -13.72 -4.83
C PRO A 125 1.38 -13.40 -5.57
N THR A 126 1.52 -12.15 -6.04
CA THR A 126 2.72 -11.64 -6.69
C THR A 126 3.07 -10.28 -6.11
N ARG A 127 4.37 -10.04 -5.88
CA ARG A 127 4.89 -8.79 -5.35
C ARG A 127 5.93 -8.23 -6.30
N ASP A 128 5.82 -6.95 -6.59
CA ASP A 128 6.80 -6.18 -7.36
C ASP A 128 7.62 -5.26 -6.44
N GLY A 129 8.65 -4.60 -6.98
CA GLY A 129 9.44 -3.63 -6.22
C GLY A 129 8.59 -2.51 -5.58
N GLY A 130 7.45 -2.17 -6.19
CA GLY A 130 6.48 -1.24 -5.62
C GLY A 130 5.82 -1.76 -4.34
N SER A 131 5.52 -3.06 -4.27
CA SER A 131 4.92 -3.74 -3.12
C SER A 131 5.87 -3.66 -1.91
N TRP A 132 7.13 -4.04 -2.13
CA TRP A 132 8.18 -3.95 -1.11
C TRP A 132 8.40 -2.52 -0.66
N ASN A 133 8.52 -1.59 -1.61
CA ASN A 133 8.70 -0.19 -1.31
C ASN A 133 7.54 0.38 -0.46
N ALA A 134 6.29 0.06 -0.80
CA ALA A 134 5.13 0.51 -0.04
C ALA A 134 5.19 0.05 1.42
N MET A 135 5.51 -1.23 1.66
CA MET A 135 5.55 -1.78 3.01
C MET A 135 6.77 -1.30 3.81
N ILE A 136 7.97 -1.25 3.21
CA ILE A 136 9.19 -0.70 3.85
C ILE A 136 8.96 0.77 4.23
N THR A 137 8.36 1.56 3.34
CA THR A 137 8.02 2.96 3.61
C THR A 137 7.00 3.09 4.73
N ALA A 138 6.00 2.20 4.79
CA ALA A 138 5.00 2.18 5.84
C ALA A 138 5.64 1.91 7.22
N TYR A 139 6.54 0.93 7.31
CA TYR A 139 7.26 0.65 8.55
C TYR A 139 8.18 1.80 8.99
N SER A 140 9.02 2.29 8.07
CA SER A 140 9.95 3.39 8.34
C SER A 140 9.23 4.63 8.88
N ARG A 141 8.11 5.04 8.25
CA ARG A 141 7.37 6.24 8.66
C ARG A 141 6.63 6.13 9.99
N ASN A 142 6.37 4.91 10.46
CA ASN A 142 5.59 4.67 11.66
C ASN A 142 6.46 4.13 12.82
N GLY A 143 7.77 4.45 12.80
CA GLY A 143 8.70 4.13 13.89
C GLY A 143 9.05 2.64 14.00
N ARG A 144 8.76 1.84 12.97
CA ARG A 144 9.07 0.41 12.91
C ARG A 144 10.35 0.18 12.10
N ALA A 145 11.42 0.86 12.51
CA ALA A 145 12.69 0.90 11.78
C ALA A 145 13.30 -0.49 11.59
N GLU A 146 13.36 -1.31 12.64
CA GLU A 146 13.89 -2.68 12.56
C GLU A 146 13.12 -3.54 11.55
N ASP A 147 11.79 -3.46 11.53
CA ASP A 147 10.95 -4.17 10.56
C ASP A 147 11.19 -3.70 9.13
N ALA A 148 11.40 -2.39 8.93
CA ALA A 148 11.76 -1.83 7.63
C ALA A 148 13.10 -2.36 7.12
N LEU A 149 14.11 -2.41 7.99
CA LEU A 149 15.45 -2.92 7.67
C LEU A 149 15.42 -4.43 7.40
N GLY A 150 14.71 -5.19 8.24
CA GLY A 150 14.52 -6.63 8.04
C GLY A 150 13.82 -6.94 6.71
N LEU A 151 12.77 -6.16 6.39
CA LEU A 151 12.06 -6.33 5.12
C LEU A 151 12.91 -5.95 3.90
N PHE A 152 13.76 -4.94 4.02
CA PHE A 152 14.73 -4.58 2.98
C PHE A 152 15.78 -5.68 2.75
N SER A 153 16.30 -6.29 3.82
CA SER A 153 17.21 -7.44 3.71
C SER A 153 16.55 -8.60 2.97
N LYS A 154 15.27 -8.88 3.25
CA LYS A 154 14.49 -9.90 2.54
C LYS A 154 14.28 -9.55 1.05
N MET A 155 13.93 -8.29 0.75
CA MET A 155 13.80 -7.78 -0.61
C MET A 155 15.07 -8.03 -1.45
N ASN A 156 16.24 -7.73 -0.87
CA ASN A 156 17.54 -7.96 -1.53
C ASN A 156 17.85 -9.44 -1.71
N ALA A 157 17.55 -10.28 -0.70
CA ALA A 157 17.76 -11.72 -0.78
C ALA A 157 16.91 -12.38 -1.88
N GLU A 158 15.73 -11.83 -2.17
CA GLU A 158 14.88 -12.25 -3.28
C GLU A 158 15.27 -11.62 -4.64
N GLY A 159 16.37 -10.85 -4.68
CA GLY A 159 16.86 -10.24 -5.92
C GLY A 159 15.99 -9.11 -6.46
N VAL A 160 15.10 -8.54 -5.64
CA VAL A 160 14.22 -7.45 -6.06
C VAL A 160 14.95 -6.11 -5.93
N PHE A 161 15.03 -5.36 -7.03
CA PHE A 161 15.73 -4.08 -7.06
C PHE A 161 15.00 -3.00 -6.24
N ALA A 162 15.73 -2.40 -5.30
CA ALA A 162 15.26 -1.27 -4.51
C ALA A 162 15.21 0.03 -5.33
N SER A 163 14.18 0.84 -5.08
CA SER A 163 14.03 2.17 -5.68
C SER A 163 14.70 3.25 -4.84
N GLU A 164 14.84 4.46 -5.39
CA GLU A 164 15.33 5.64 -4.65
C GLU A 164 14.54 5.87 -3.34
N VAL A 165 13.21 5.74 -3.40
CA VAL A 165 12.31 5.88 -2.24
C VAL A 165 12.58 4.80 -1.19
N THR A 166 12.89 3.59 -1.64
CA THR A 166 13.22 2.46 -0.77
C THR A 166 14.50 2.74 -0.01
N PHE A 167 15.56 3.14 -0.72
CA PHE A 167 16.82 3.53 -0.08
C PHE A 167 16.67 4.67 0.91
N ALA A 168 15.81 5.66 0.60
CA ALA A 168 15.63 6.81 1.46
C ALA A 168 14.94 6.41 2.78
N SER A 169 13.97 5.50 2.70
CA SER A 169 13.26 4.95 3.86
C SER A 169 14.18 4.05 4.70
N VAL A 170 15.01 3.24 4.06
CA VAL A 170 15.97 2.36 4.74
C VAL A 170 17.06 3.17 5.43
N LEU A 171 17.66 4.16 4.76
CA LEU A 171 18.66 5.02 5.40
C LEU A 171 18.09 5.83 6.56
N GLY A 172 16.85 6.32 6.44
CA GLY A 172 16.14 6.94 7.57
C GLY A 172 16.02 5.97 8.76
N SER A 173 15.58 4.75 8.48
CA SER A 173 15.46 3.69 9.50
C SER A 173 16.81 3.32 10.12
N CYS A 174 17.90 3.26 9.34
CA CYS A 174 19.25 3.06 9.90
C CYS A 174 19.65 4.18 10.86
N GLY A 175 19.27 5.43 10.57
CA GLY A 175 19.49 6.57 11.46
C GLY A 175 18.71 6.42 12.77
N ASP A 176 17.45 5.99 12.68
CA ASP A 176 16.57 5.82 13.85
C ASP A 176 17.08 4.75 14.83
N VAL A 177 17.75 3.69 14.34
CA VAL A 177 18.31 2.60 15.18
C VAL A 177 19.84 2.62 15.30
N LEU A 178 20.51 3.66 14.79
CA LEU A 178 21.97 3.81 14.79
C LEU A 178 22.74 2.65 14.13
N GLU A 179 22.14 2.00 13.13
CA GLU A 179 22.71 0.89 12.37
C GLU A 179 23.70 1.36 11.28
N LEU A 180 24.88 1.82 11.73
CA LEU A 180 25.91 2.40 10.86
C LEU A 180 26.43 1.43 9.79
N TRP A 181 26.56 0.14 10.14
CA TRP A 181 27.11 -0.85 9.22
C TRP A 181 26.17 -1.09 8.04
N LEU A 182 24.88 -1.26 8.30
CA LEU A 182 23.88 -1.40 7.24
C LEU A 182 23.76 -0.12 6.40
N SER A 183 23.82 1.05 7.05
CA SER A 183 23.85 2.34 6.33
C SER A 183 24.99 2.43 5.32
N ARG A 184 26.19 1.96 5.66
CA ARG A 184 27.34 1.89 4.74
C ARG A 184 27.12 0.91 3.59
N GLN A 185 26.53 -0.26 3.84
CA GLN A 185 26.19 -1.21 2.78
C GLN A 185 25.15 -0.63 1.82
N VAL A 186 24.10 -0.02 2.36
CA VAL A 186 23.04 0.65 1.59
C VAL A 186 23.63 1.78 0.75
N HIS A 187 24.56 2.56 1.30
CA HIS A 187 25.28 3.59 0.54
C HIS A 187 26.04 3.00 -0.65
N GLY A 188 26.75 1.88 -0.47
CA GLY A 188 27.40 1.16 -1.57
C GLY A 188 26.43 0.72 -2.67
N LEU A 189 25.22 0.25 -2.29
CA LEU A 189 24.17 -0.10 -3.25
C LEU A 189 23.65 1.12 -4.02
N VAL A 190 23.43 2.25 -3.34
CA VAL A 190 23.00 3.51 -3.96
C VAL A 190 24.02 3.97 -5.01
N LEU A 191 25.33 3.88 -4.71
CA LEU A 191 26.40 4.18 -5.65
C LEU A 191 26.41 3.23 -6.85
N LYS A 192 26.31 1.92 -6.59
CA LYS A 192 26.29 0.87 -7.63
C LYS A 192 25.11 1.03 -8.59
N TYR A 193 23.96 1.48 -8.09
CA TYR A 193 22.77 1.71 -8.91
C TYR A 193 22.73 3.09 -9.59
N GLY A 194 23.74 3.94 -9.38
CA GLY A 194 23.89 5.21 -10.10
C GLY A 194 23.05 6.38 -9.57
N PHE A 195 22.56 6.33 -8.32
CA PHE A 195 21.76 7.41 -7.72
C PHE A 195 22.59 8.62 -7.21
N VAL A 196 23.81 8.82 -7.74
CA VAL A 196 24.89 9.62 -7.12
C VAL A 196 24.76 11.13 -7.35
N GLU A 197 23.97 11.58 -8.32
CA GLU A 197 23.95 12.99 -8.72
C GLU A 197 22.97 13.89 -7.94
N MET A 198 22.14 13.35 -7.04
CA MET A 198 21.19 14.16 -6.28
C MET A 198 21.78 14.67 -4.96
N LEU A 199 21.92 16.00 -4.85
CA LEU A 199 22.31 16.75 -3.64
C LEU A 199 21.54 16.34 -2.36
N SER A 200 20.35 15.72 -2.51
CA SER A 200 19.51 15.20 -1.41
C SER A 200 20.16 14.06 -0.61
N TRP A 201 21.04 13.26 -1.23
CA TRP A 201 21.66 12.10 -0.59
C TRP A 201 22.77 12.49 0.38
N ARG A 202 23.55 13.52 0.05
CA ARG A 202 24.66 14.00 0.91
C ARG A 202 24.16 14.51 2.26
N ALA A 203 23.01 15.19 2.29
CA ALA A 203 22.43 15.72 3.53
C ALA A 203 21.89 14.61 4.45
N ARG A 204 21.23 13.57 3.89
CA ARG A 204 20.74 12.41 4.67
C ARG A 204 21.89 11.57 5.21
N LEU A 205 22.97 11.43 4.44
CA LEU A 205 24.19 10.75 4.87
C LEU A 205 24.88 11.49 6.02
N TRP A 206 24.96 12.83 5.96
CA TRP A 206 25.53 13.64 7.04
C TRP A 206 24.74 13.49 8.35
N MET A 207 23.40 13.44 8.31
CA MET A 207 22.60 13.25 9.53
C MET A 207 22.87 11.89 10.22
N CYS A 208 23.07 10.81 9.46
CA CYS A 208 23.42 9.51 10.03
C CYS A 208 24.86 9.46 10.59
N MET A 209 25.80 10.16 9.97
CA MET A 209 27.22 10.14 10.40
C MET A 209 27.55 11.22 11.45
N GLY A 210 26.74 12.27 11.56
CA GLY A 210 26.99 13.44 12.42
C GLY A 210 26.50 13.34 13.87
N SER A 211 25.79 12.27 14.27
CA SER A 211 25.38 12.05 15.67
C SER A 211 26.44 11.33 16.53
N VAL A 212 27.65 11.12 16.01
CA VAL A 212 28.77 10.48 16.73
C VAL A 212 29.98 11.41 16.85
N GLY A 213 29.73 12.72 16.91
CA GLY A 213 30.75 13.75 17.16
C GLY A 213 30.74 14.20 18.61
#